data_AF-A0ABD2H1T0-F1
#
_entry.id   AF-A0ABD2H1T0-F1
#
_cell.length_a   1.000
_cell.length_b   1.000
_cell.length_c   1.000
_cell.angle_alpha   90.00
_cell.angle_beta   90.00
_cell.angle_gamma   90.00
#
_symmetry.space_group_name_H-M   'P 1'
#
loop_
_entity.id
_entity.type
_entity.pdbx_description
1 polymer ?
#
loop_
_entity_poly.entity_id
_entity_poly.type
_entity_poly.pdbx_seq_one_letter_code
_entity_poly.pdbx_strand_id
1 'polypeptide(L)'
;MGMKCSFSLLFLVLFFSRVDALFAHGLLHCQFTSPDDVVYLEQIFFNKVLQIQYNSTLGKYTGYTEKTKEIAEGLNKNPKFIKEEKKMN
;
A
#
# COMPACT_ATOMS: atom_id res chain seq x y z
N MET A 1 -42.54 -11.92 33.49
CA MET A 1 -41.83 -12.78 32.52
C MET A 1 -41.67 -12.00 31.23
N GLY A 2 -40.55 -11.29 31.01
CA GLY A 2 -40.41 -10.48 29.80
C GLY A 2 -39.31 -9.44 29.88
N MET A 3 -38.04 -9.86 29.82
CA MET A 3 -36.91 -8.96 29.52
C MET A 3 -35.59 -9.70 29.25
N LYS A 4 -35.64 -10.89 28.65
CA LYS A 4 -34.41 -11.66 28.31
C LYS A 4 -34.11 -11.73 26.81
N CYS A 5 -35.09 -11.49 25.94
CA CYS A 5 -34.86 -11.55 24.49
C CYS A 5 -34.23 -10.28 23.88
N SER A 6 -34.36 -9.12 24.54
CA SER A 6 -33.84 -7.85 24.00
C SER A 6 -32.31 -7.75 24.06
N PHE A 7 -31.69 -8.20 25.15
CA PHE A 7 -30.22 -8.20 25.29
C PHE A 7 -29.55 -9.18 24.32
N SER A 8 -30.17 -10.35 24.06
CA SER A 8 -29.61 -11.39 23.18
C SER A 8 -29.49 -10.93 21.72
N LEU A 9 -30.44 -10.13 21.23
CA LEU A 9 -30.47 -9.71 19.83
C LEU A 9 -29.38 -8.66 19.52
N LEU A 10 -29.12 -7.76 20.47
CA LEU A 10 -28.12 -6.69 20.33
C LEU A 10 -26.70 -7.27 20.30
N PHE A 11 -26.41 -8.27 21.14
CA PHE A 11 -25.15 -9.00 21.11
C PHE A 11 -24.95 -9.77 19.79
N LEU A 12 -26.01 -10.39 19.26
CA LEU A 12 -25.97 -11.07 17.96
C LEU A 12 -25.65 -10.10 16.82
N VAL A 13 -26.30 -8.93 16.78
CA VAL A 13 -26.02 -7.90 15.76
C VAL A 13 -24.57 -7.44 15.83
N LEU A 14 -24.03 -7.19 17.03
CA LEU A 14 -22.63 -6.78 17.20
C LEU A 14 -21.62 -7.89 16.88
N PHE A 15 -21.96 -9.15 17.13
CA PHE A 15 -21.12 -10.31 16.79
C PHE A 15 -21.07 -10.57 15.28
N PHE A 16 -22.19 -10.32 14.57
CA PHE A 16 -22.31 -10.53 13.13
C PHE A 16 -22.02 -9.28 12.30
N SER A 17 -21.93 -8.09 12.91
CA SER A 17 -21.47 -6.87 12.23
C SER A 17 -19.95 -6.89 12.06
N ARG A 18 -19.43 -7.84 11.29
CA ARG A 18 -18.07 -7.71 10.73
C ARG A 18 -18.14 -6.72 9.59
N VAL A 19 -17.59 -5.53 9.80
CA VAL A 19 -17.32 -4.58 8.71
C VAL A 19 -15.91 -4.86 8.21
N ASP A 20 -15.79 -5.47 7.05
CA ASP A 20 -14.50 -5.59 6.37
C ASP A 20 -14.15 -4.22 5.75
N ALA A 21 -13.30 -3.48 6.45
CA ALA A 21 -12.79 -2.20 5.95
C ALA A 21 -11.54 -2.43 5.07
N LEU A 22 -11.55 -1.85 3.88
CA LEU A 22 -10.37 -1.80 3.00
C LEU A 22 -9.60 -0.51 3.26
N PHE A 23 -8.28 -0.61 3.40
CA PHE A 23 -7.40 0.52 3.63
C PHE A 23 -6.26 0.55 2.63
N ALA A 24 -6.07 1.66 1.94
CA ALA A 24 -4.95 1.90 1.06
C ALA A 24 -4.24 3.20 1.43
N HIS A 25 -2.92 3.22 1.37
CA HIS A 25 -2.14 4.45 1.52
C HIS A 25 -0.85 4.37 0.70
N GLY A 26 -0.36 5.53 0.29
CA GLY A 26 0.94 5.71 -0.33
C GLY A 26 1.89 6.46 0.60
N LEU A 27 3.18 6.13 0.54
CA LEU A 27 4.26 6.80 1.25
C LEU A 27 5.34 7.20 0.26
N LEU A 28 5.73 8.47 0.33
CA LEU A 28 6.91 9.01 -0.33
C LEU A 28 7.91 9.34 0.78
N HIS A 29 9.09 8.73 0.77
CA HIS A 29 10.13 9.06 1.75
C HIS A 29 11.53 9.04 1.14
N CYS A 30 12.40 9.88 1.70
CA CYS A 30 13.80 9.98 1.32
C CYS A 30 14.67 9.53 2.50
N GLN A 31 15.57 8.59 2.26
CA GLN A 31 16.53 8.10 3.24
C GLN A 31 17.91 8.66 2.91
N PHE A 32 18.48 9.41 3.84
CA PHE A 32 19.81 10.01 3.71
C PHE A 32 20.83 9.21 4.53
N THR A 33 21.91 8.77 3.89
CA THR A 33 23.07 8.14 4.54
C THR A 33 24.23 9.14 4.67
N SER A 34 24.25 10.16 3.82
CA SER A 34 25.15 11.33 3.87
C SER A 34 24.47 12.53 3.17
N PRO A 35 25.01 13.76 3.22
CA PRO A 35 24.41 14.92 2.56
C PRO A 35 24.17 14.73 1.05
N ASP A 36 25.02 13.94 0.38
CA ASP A 36 24.98 13.73 -1.07
C ASP A 36 24.45 12.33 -1.45
N ASP A 37 24.09 11.50 -0.47
CA ASP A 37 23.59 10.14 -0.70
C ASP A 37 22.17 10.00 -0.15
N VAL A 38 21.22 10.02 -1.09
CA VAL A 38 19.78 9.94 -0.84
C VAL A 38 19.15 8.79 -1.63
N VAL A 39 18.29 8.03 -0.97
CA VAL A 39 17.44 7.03 -1.60
C VAL A 39 15.99 7.46 -1.45
N TYR A 40 15.34 7.72 -2.57
CA TYR A 40 13.91 8.02 -2.64
C TYR A 40 13.13 6.72 -2.90
N LEU A 41 12.13 6.46 -2.05
CA LEU A 41 11.18 5.37 -2.24
C LEU A 41 9.75 5.91 -2.31
N GLU A 42 9.00 5.42 -3.29
CA GLU A 42 7.54 5.51 -3.35
C GLU A 42 6.99 4.13 -3.02
N GLN A 43 6.07 4.03 -2.05
CA GLN A 43 5.55 2.76 -1.56
C GLN A 43 4.03 2.81 -1.48
N ILE A 44 3.34 1.84 -2.09
CA ILE A 44 1.89 1.72 -2.02
C ILE A 44 1.51 0.49 -1.21
N PHE A 45 0.71 0.70 -0.17
CA PHE A 45 0.24 -0.34 0.73
C PHE A 45 -1.27 -0.54 0.60
N PHE A 46 -1.69 -1.80 0.66
CA PHE A 46 -3.10 -2.20 0.74
C PHE A 46 -3.29 -3.16 1.91
N ASN A 47 -4.21 -2.84 2.82
CA ASN A 47 -4.45 -3.56 4.07
C ASN A 47 -3.15 -3.84 4.84
N LYS A 48 -2.27 -2.84 4.92
CA LYS A 48 -0.93 -2.89 5.55
C LYS A 48 0.09 -3.79 4.85
N VAL A 49 -0.25 -4.38 3.71
CA VAL A 49 0.67 -5.17 2.87
C VAL A 49 1.24 -4.28 1.77
N LEU A 50 2.56 -4.22 1.67
CA LEU A 50 3.24 -3.52 0.57
C LEU A 50 2.89 -4.19 -0.75
N GLN A 51 2.35 -3.42 -1.68
CA GLN A 51 1.89 -3.90 -2.97
C GLN A 51 2.94 -3.65 -4.06
N ILE A 52 3.38 -2.40 -4.17
CA ILE A 52 4.36 -1.96 -5.17
C ILE A 52 5.24 -0.86 -4.60
N GLN A 53 6.49 -0.81 -5.05
CA GLN A 53 7.47 0.19 -4.61
C GLN A 53 8.37 0.65 -5.76
N TYR A 54 8.54 1.96 -5.93
CA TYR A 54 9.68 2.52 -6.67
C TYR A 54 10.90 2.63 -5.74
N ASN A 55 12.09 2.33 -6.26
CA ASN A 55 13.34 2.53 -5.55
C ASN A 55 14.30 3.31 -6.46
N SER A 56 14.74 4.50 -6.03
CA SER A 56 15.59 5.37 -6.87
C SER A 56 16.98 4.79 -7.15
N THR A 57 17.55 4.02 -6.22
CA THR A 57 18.82 3.29 -6.43
C THR A 57 18.69 2.25 -7.53
N LEU A 58 17.57 1.51 -7.57
CA LEU A 58 17.28 0.54 -8.62
C LEU A 58 16.73 1.19 -9.91
N GLY A 59 16.20 2.40 -9.79
CA GLY A 59 15.56 3.16 -10.87
C GLY A 59 14.33 2.49 -11.46
N LYS A 60 13.59 1.69 -10.67
CA LYS A 60 12.45 0.89 -11.14
C LYS A 60 11.44 0.58 -10.04
N TYR A 61 10.24 0.18 -10.47
CA TYR A 61 9.20 -0.39 -9.63
C TYR A 61 9.42 -1.89 -9.37
N THR A 62 9.09 -2.34 -8.17
CA THR A 62 9.04 -3.75 -7.75
C THR A 62 7.66 -4.08 -7.20
N GLY A 63 7.01 -5.11 -7.75
CA GLY A 63 5.73 -5.62 -7.26
C GLY A 63 5.92 -6.80 -6.30
N TYR A 64 5.18 -6.81 -5.20
CA TYR A 64 5.30 -7.82 -4.14
C TYR A 64 4.17 -8.86 -4.11
N THR A 65 3.14 -8.69 -4.93
CA THR A 65 2.09 -9.70 -5.17
C THR A 65 2.08 -10.06 -6.65
N GLU A 66 1.48 -11.20 -7.03
CA GLU A 66 1.45 -11.64 -8.44
C GLU A 66 0.85 -10.56 -9.35
N LYS A 67 -0.31 -10.02 -8.96
CA LYS A 67 -0.96 -8.93 -9.69
C LYS A 67 -0.09 -7.69 -9.80
N THR A 68 0.63 -7.31 -8.73
CA THR A 68 1.43 -6.08 -8.75
C THR A 68 2.78 -6.25 -9.43
N LYS A 69 3.27 -7.48 -9.61
CA LYS A 69 4.43 -7.77 -10.47
C LYS A 69 4.14 -7.42 -11.92
N GLU A 70 2.99 -7.84 -12.45
CA GLU A 70 2.58 -7.50 -13.82
C GLU A 70 2.45 -5.98 -14.00
N ILE A 71 1.85 -5.30 -13.01
CA ILE A 71 1.74 -3.83 -13.01
C ILE A 71 3.13 -3.19 -13.00
N ALA A 72 4.04 -3.65 -12.13
CA ALA A 72 5.40 -3.13 -12.05
C ALA A 72 6.17 -3.32 -13.35
N GLU A 73 6.03 -4.48 -14.01
CA GLU A 73 6.62 -4.71 -15.34
C GLU A 73 6.10 -3.72 -16.38
N GLY A 74 4.79 -3.45 -16.39
CA GLY A 74 4.18 -2.47 -17.28
C GLY A 74 4.72 -1.05 -17.04
N LEU A 75 4.81 -0.63 -15.78
CA LEU A 75 5.36 0.67 -15.39
C LEU A 75 6.83 0.80 -15.79
N ASN A 76 7.63 -0.24 -15.55
CA ASN A 76 9.06 -0.26 -15.87
C ASN A 76 9.33 -0.22 -17.39
N LYS A 77 8.42 -0.76 -18.20
CA LYS A 77 8.51 -0.70 -19.67
C LYS A 77 8.08 0.66 -20.23
N ASN A 78 7.43 1.51 -19.42
CA ASN A 78 6.99 2.83 -19.85
C ASN A 78 8.05 3.90 -19.50
N PRO A 79 8.80 4.43 -20.50
CA PRO A 79 9.88 5.37 -20.25
C PRO A 79 9.39 6.72 -19.70
N LYS A 80 8.12 7.08 -19.90
CA LYS A 80 7.57 8.33 -19.36
C LYS A 80 7.51 8.28 -17.84
N PHE A 81 6.93 7.23 -17.26
CA PHE A 81 6.80 7.07 -15.82
C PHE A 81 8.16 7.00 -15.13
N ILE A 82 9.08 6.17 -15.65
CA ILE A 82 10.42 6.05 -15.06
C ILE A 82 11.20 7.37 -15.15
N LYS A 83 11.04 8.13 -16.23
CA LYS A 83 11.71 9.44 -16.36
C LYS A 83 11.12 10.48 -15.41
N GLU A 84 9.83 10.41 -15.12
CA GLU A 84 9.18 11.29 -14.14
C GLU A 84 9.69 10.99 -12.72
N GLU A 85 9.71 9.71 -12.31
CA GLU A 85 10.22 9.31 -10.99
C GLU A 85 11.70 9.61 -10.80
N LYS A 86 12.52 9.45 -11.84
CA LYS A 86 13.95 9.78 -11.77
C LYS A 86 14.25 11.26 -11.52
N LYS A 87 13.31 12.18 -11.80
CA LYS A 87 13.49 13.61 -11.48
C LYS A 87 13.30 13.91 -10.00
N MET A 88 12.74 12.98 -9.25
CA MET A 88 12.48 13.11 -7.81
C MET A 88 13.68 12.69 -6.96
N ASN A 89 14.78 12.25 -7.59
CA ASN A 89 16.06 11.91 -6.98
C ASN A 89 17.11 12.98 -7.32
#